data_AF-Q0V7E8-F1
#
_entry.id   AF-Q0V7E8-F1
#
_cell.length_a   1.000
_cell.length_b   1.000
_cell.length_c   1.000
_cell.angle_alpha   90.00
_cell.angle_beta   90.00
_cell.angle_gamma   90.00
#
_symmetry.space_group_name_H-M   'P 1'
#
loop_
_entity.id
_entity.type
_entity.pdbx_description
1 polymer ?
#
loop_
_entity_poly.entity_id
_entity_poly.type
_entity_poly.pdbx_seq_one_letter_code
_entity_poly.pdbx_strand_id
1 'polypeptide(L)'
;MSLTSSNSVPVGVLAGLALFFTLPKTAWNEPAADPIQDRSLSASLSRLDFLGAFLMLGAIVLLTTGLQQTAQGYAWESPMVLGLVISFIPMAIAFFMWQWWVTTRRTSPEPVFPWRLIQDRRRLGMIVNTFLAGTVQFVCIAQIPQRFVTVNDVSPLSAALRLLAFGAMIPVGICPRLEH
;
A
#
# COMPACT_ATOMS: atom_id res chain seq x y z
N MET A 1 -31.62 14.66 7.86
CA MET A 1 -30.26 14.68 7.29
C MET A 1 -29.41 15.64 8.11
N SER A 2 -29.02 15.20 9.30
CA SER A 2 -28.07 15.81 10.26
C SER A 2 -28.19 14.95 11.51
N LEU A 3 -27.08 14.40 12.04
CA LEU A 3 -26.90 13.80 13.40
C LEU A 3 -25.84 12.67 13.49
N THR A 4 -24.90 12.51 12.54
CA THR A 4 -23.85 11.48 12.66
C THR A 4 -22.41 11.97 12.66
N SER A 5 -22.12 13.28 12.56
CA SER A 5 -20.72 13.76 12.58
C SER A 5 -20.10 13.85 13.98
N SER A 6 -20.89 13.79 15.07
CA SER A 6 -20.38 13.93 16.45
C SER A 6 -19.86 12.65 17.08
N ASN A 7 -20.15 11.47 16.50
CA ASN A 7 -19.86 10.17 17.14
C ASN A 7 -18.57 9.49 16.66
N SER A 8 -17.88 10.03 15.67
CA SER A 8 -16.61 9.45 15.16
C SER A 8 -15.38 9.98 15.90
N VAL A 9 -15.47 11.19 16.47
CA VAL A 9 -14.40 11.83 17.26
C VAL A 9 -14.03 11.03 18.51
N PRO A 10 -14.98 10.50 19.31
CA PRO A 10 -14.65 9.71 20.50
C PRO A 10 -13.87 8.44 20.17
N VAL A 11 -14.19 7.78 19.06
CA VAL A 11 -13.56 6.51 18.65
C VAL A 11 -12.09 6.73 18.26
N GLY A 12 -11.80 7.81 17.52
CA GLY A 12 -10.42 8.17 17.16
C GLY A 12 -9.56 8.53 18.37
N VAL A 13 -10.12 9.25 19.34
CA VAL A 13 -9.43 9.60 20.59
C VAL A 13 -9.15 8.36 21.44
N LEU A 14 -10.12 7.45 21.57
CA LEU A 14 -9.93 6.19 22.30
C LEU A 14 -8.88 5.29 21.66
N ALA A 15 -8.88 5.19 20.32
CA ALA A 15 -7.86 4.44 19.58
C ALA A 15 -6.47 5.09 19.75
N GLY A 16 -6.39 6.43 19.69
CA GLY A 16 -5.14 7.17 19.93
C GLY A 16 -4.60 6.99 21.35
N LEU A 17 -5.47 7.00 22.37
CA LEU A 17 -5.09 6.73 23.76
C LEU A 17 -4.65 5.27 23.93
N ALA A 18 -5.38 4.31 23.36
CA ALA A 18 -4.99 2.91 23.39
C ALA A 18 -3.61 2.70 22.73
N LEU A 19 -3.34 3.34 21.60
CA LEU A 19 -2.01 3.35 20.97
C LEU A 19 -0.95 3.97 21.89
N PHE A 20 -1.23 5.12 22.51
CA PHE A 20 -0.31 5.77 23.44
C PHE A 20 0.07 4.86 24.63
N PHE A 21 -0.88 4.09 25.17
CA PHE A 21 -0.63 3.19 26.30
C PHE A 21 -0.04 1.82 25.89
N THR A 22 -0.35 1.34 24.70
CA THR A 22 0.15 0.04 24.18
C THR A 22 1.51 0.16 23.51
N LEU A 23 1.91 1.36 23.07
CA LEU A 23 3.24 1.61 22.54
C LEU A 23 4.29 1.32 23.64
N PRO A 24 5.16 0.32 23.44
CA PRO A 24 6.13 -0.04 24.45
C PRO A 24 7.09 1.12 24.66
N LYS A 25 7.35 1.49 25.93
CA LYS A 25 8.27 2.58 26.29
C LYS A 25 9.69 2.39 25.75
N THR A 26 10.03 1.18 25.28
CA THR A 26 11.28 0.84 24.60
C THR A 26 11.39 1.36 23.16
N ALA A 27 10.28 1.71 22.50
CA ALA A 27 10.31 2.32 21.16
C ALA A 27 10.93 3.73 21.14
N TRP A 28 10.90 4.43 22.28
CA TRP A 28 11.52 5.75 22.46
C TRP A 28 13.02 5.69 22.69
N ASN A 29 13.54 4.52 23.08
CA ASN A 29 14.95 4.29 23.42
C ASN A 29 15.67 3.47 22.34
N GLU A 30 15.09 3.34 21.14
CA GLU A 30 15.84 2.78 20.03
C GLU A 30 17.07 3.66 19.72
N PRO A 31 18.27 3.10 19.53
CA PRO A 31 19.42 3.85 19.03
C PRO A 31 19.22 4.40 17.60
N ALA A 32 18.08 4.14 16.97
CA ALA A 32 17.61 4.86 15.78
C ALA A 32 17.09 6.28 16.07
N ALA A 33 16.86 6.61 17.35
CA ALA A 33 16.61 7.97 17.86
C ALA A 33 17.91 8.75 18.08
N ASP A 34 19.01 8.37 17.42
CA ASP A 34 20.13 9.27 17.21
C ASP A 34 19.56 10.57 16.61
N PRO A 35 19.84 11.73 17.22
CA PRO A 35 19.30 13.00 16.75
C PRO A 35 19.65 13.11 15.28
N ILE A 36 18.60 13.29 14.46
CA ILE A 36 18.64 13.46 13.02
C ILE A 36 19.95 14.16 12.67
N GLN A 37 20.95 13.37 12.27
CA GLN A 37 22.19 13.90 11.74
C GLN A 37 21.77 14.95 10.72
N ASP A 38 22.30 16.17 10.81
CA ASP A 38 22.01 17.33 9.94
C ASP A 38 22.30 16.99 8.47
N ARG A 39 21.55 16.04 7.93
CA ARG A 39 21.55 15.61 6.56
C ARG A 39 20.77 16.70 5.88
N SER A 40 21.50 17.65 5.31
CA SER A 40 20.98 18.63 4.38
C SER A 40 19.88 17.97 3.54
N LEU A 41 18.68 18.53 3.54
CA LEU A 41 17.53 17.97 2.81
C LEU A 41 17.90 17.67 1.36
N SER A 42 18.82 18.45 0.78
CA SER A 42 19.41 18.22 -0.55
C SER A 42 20.14 16.87 -0.68
N ALA A 43 20.91 16.44 0.32
CA ALA A 43 21.61 15.16 0.33
C ALA A 43 20.66 13.95 0.49
N SER A 44 19.52 14.15 1.17
CA SER A 44 18.47 13.14 1.26
C SER A 44 17.66 13.05 -0.04
N LEU A 45 17.34 14.20 -0.66
CA LEU A 45 16.62 14.25 -1.94
C LEU A 45 17.46 13.71 -3.11
N SER A 46 18.78 13.94 -3.13
CA SER A 46 19.66 13.43 -4.20
C SER A 46 19.80 11.90 -4.23
N ARG A 47 19.39 11.23 -3.15
CA ARG A 47 19.35 9.76 -3.05
C ARG A 47 18.04 9.17 -3.56
N LEU A 48 17.00 9.97 -3.78
CA LEU A 48 15.70 9.47 -4.23
C LEU A 48 15.70 9.20 -5.73
N ASP A 49 15.18 8.03 -6.10
CA ASP A 49 14.97 7.64 -7.49
C ASP A 49 13.65 8.23 -8.03
N PHE A 50 13.67 9.54 -8.30
CA PHE A 50 12.51 10.27 -8.83
C PHE A 50 12.03 9.76 -10.18
N LEU A 51 12.95 9.40 -11.07
CA LEU A 51 12.61 8.91 -12.40
C LEU A 51 11.96 7.51 -12.29
N GLY A 52 12.53 6.62 -11.48
CA GLY A 52 11.93 5.32 -11.21
C GLY A 52 10.56 5.44 -10.56
N ALA A 53 10.41 6.34 -9.58
CA ALA A 53 9.12 6.61 -8.95
C ALA A 53 8.08 7.14 -9.95
N PHE A 54 8.46 8.07 -10.82
CA PHE A 54 7.57 8.61 -11.84
C PHE A 54 7.13 7.53 -12.85
N LEU A 55 8.06 6.73 -13.36
CA LEU A 55 7.77 5.64 -14.30
C LEU A 55 6.87 4.57 -13.64
N MET A 56 7.14 4.22 -12.39
CA MET A 56 6.34 3.27 -11.61
C MET A 56 4.92 3.79 -11.41
N LEU A 57 4.78 5.03 -10.94
CA LEU A 57 3.46 5.66 -10.72
C LEU A 57 2.69 5.78 -12.04
N GLY A 58 3.33 6.23 -13.11
CA GLY A 58 2.70 6.34 -14.43
C GLY A 58 2.21 4.98 -14.94
N ALA A 59 3.02 3.93 -14.81
CA ALA A 59 2.64 2.58 -15.20
C ALA A 59 1.43 2.08 -14.38
N ILE A 60 1.46 2.24 -13.05
CA ILE A 60 0.34 1.84 -12.18
C ILE A 60 -0.92 2.61 -12.55
N VAL A 61 -0.84 3.94 -12.68
CA VAL A 61 -2.01 4.78 -13.01
C VAL A 61 -2.62 4.40 -14.35
N LEU A 62 -1.82 4.18 -15.39
CA LEU A 62 -2.31 3.75 -16.71
C LEU A 62 -3.05 2.42 -16.62
N LEU A 63 -2.44 1.42 -15.97
CA LEU A 63 -3.03 0.10 -15.82
C LEU A 63 -4.30 0.14 -14.97
N THR A 64 -4.26 0.77 -13.80
CA THR A 64 -5.42 0.83 -12.90
C THR A 64 -6.55 1.63 -13.53
N THR A 65 -6.26 2.73 -14.23
CA THR A 65 -7.29 3.52 -14.91
C THR A 65 -7.95 2.71 -16.02
N GLY A 66 -7.18 1.98 -16.83
CA GLY A 66 -7.72 1.11 -17.87
C GLY A 66 -8.66 0.05 -17.31
N LEU A 67 -8.22 -0.66 -16.26
CA LEU A 67 -9.05 -1.65 -15.57
C LEU A 67 -10.28 -1.03 -14.90
N GLN A 68 -10.15 0.17 -14.34
CA GLN A 68 -11.27 0.91 -13.74
C GLN A 68 -12.34 1.24 -14.78
N GLN A 69 -11.96 1.66 -16.00
CA GLN A 69 -12.93 1.93 -17.06
C GLN A 69 -13.71 0.67 -17.42
N THR A 70 -13.05 -0.48 -17.55
CA THR A 70 -13.74 -1.74 -17.78
C THR A 70 -14.70 -2.08 -16.64
N ALA A 71 -14.28 -1.89 -15.38
CA ALA A 71 -15.15 -2.11 -14.22
C ALA A 71 -16.37 -1.18 -14.19
N GLN A 72 -16.31 0.00 -14.82
CA GLN A 72 -17.42 0.93 -14.97
C GLN A 72 -18.34 0.61 -16.17
N GLY A 73 -18.06 -0.48 -16.91
CA GLY A 73 -18.90 -0.96 -18.01
C GLY A 73 -18.39 -0.61 -19.42
N TYR A 74 -17.20 -0.02 -19.57
CA TYR A 74 -16.59 0.14 -20.89
C TYR A 74 -16.13 -1.22 -21.46
N ALA A 75 -16.37 -1.43 -22.75
CA ALA A 75 -15.90 -2.62 -23.44
C ALA A 75 -14.36 -2.69 -23.45
N TRP A 76 -13.80 -3.90 -23.33
CA TRP A 76 -12.36 -4.15 -23.43
C TRP A 76 -11.75 -3.68 -24.76
N GLU A 77 -12.54 -3.74 -25.84
CA GLU A 77 -12.15 -3.32 -27.18
C GLU A 77 -12.27 -1.80 -27.40
N SER A 78 -12.73 -1.05 -26.40
CA SER A 78 -12.79 0.41 -26.47
C SER A 78 -11.39 0.98 -26.74
N PRO A 79 -11.22 1.90 -27.70
CA PRO A 79 -9.94 2.55 -27.96
C PRO A 79 -9.33 3.20 -26.72
N MET A 80 -10.16 3.67 -25.79
CA MET A 80 -9.71 4.23 -24.51
C MET A 80 -9.06 3.17 -23.61
N VAL A 81 -9.71 2.02 -23.43
CA VAL A 81 -9.21 0.93 -22.58
C VAL A 81 -7.94 0.34 -23.18
N LEU A 82 -7.98 0.03 -24.48
CA LEU A 82 -6.80 -0.46 -25.20
C LEU A 82 -5.65 0.54 -25.17
N GLY A 83 -5.93 1.83 -25.38
CA GLY A 83 -4.91 2.88 -25.31
C GLY A 83 -4.20 2.92 -23.96
N LEU A 84 -4.96 2.82 -22.86
CA LEU A 84 -4.40 2.82 -21.50
C LEU A 84 -3.57 1.54 -21.22
N VAL A 85 -4.10 0.36 -21.57
CA VAL A 85 -3.42 -0.93 -21.33
C VAL A 85 -2.18 -1.09 -22.21
N ILE A 86 -2.24 -0.66 -23.47
CA ILE A 86 -1.10 -0.71 -24.38
C ILE A 86 -0.03 0.30 -23.95
N SER A 87 -0.41 1.51 -23.51
CA SER A 87 0.54 2.53 -23.04
C SER A 87 1.25 2.13 -21.74
N PHE A 88 0.62 1.27 -20.93
CA PHE A 88 1.27 0.70 -19.75
C PHE A 88 2.51 -0.14 -20.10
N ILE A 89 2.48 -0.90 -21.20
CA ILE A 89 3.57 -1.81 -21.59
C ILE A 89 4.92 -1.09 -21.77
N PRO A 90 5.06 -0.05 -22.62
CA PRO A 90 6.33 0.65 -22.78
C PRO A 90 6.75 1.37 -21.49
N MET A 91 5.81 1.89 -20.70
CA MET A 91 6.11 2.53 -19.42
C MET A 91 6.70 1.54 -18.41
N ALA A 92 6.13 0.33 -18.32
CA ALA A 92 6.62 -0.75 -17.47
C ALA A 92 8.00 -1.24 -17.93
N ILE A 93 8.21 -1.41 -19.24
CA ILE A 93 9.51 -1.78 -19.81
C ILE A 93 10.55 -0.71 -19.46
N ALA A 94 10.24 0.57 -19.68
CA ALA A 94 11.12 1.69 -19.33
C ALA A 94 11.47 1.69 -17.84
N PHE A 95 10.49 1.45 -16.97
CA PHE A 95 10.71 1.30 -15.53
C PHE A 95 11.71 0.17 -15.21
N PHE A 96 11.47 -1.06 -15.69
CA PHE A 96 12.35 -2.18 -15.39
C PHE A 96 13.76 -1.99 -15.97
N MET A 97 13.88 -1.42 -17.17
CA MET A 97 15.18 -1.08 -17.76
C MET A 97 15.93 -0.05 -16.92
N TRP A 98 15.23 1.00 -16.44
CA TRP A 98 15.81 2.00 -15.55
C TRP A 98 16.27 1.38 -14.21
N GLN A 99 15.42 0.58 -13.56
CA GLN A 99 15.77 -0.08 -12.30
C GLN A 99 16.98 -1.02 -12.45
N TRP A 100 17.04 -1.78 -13.55
CA TRP A 100 18.19 -2.63 -13.88
C TRP A 100 19.47 -1.80 -14.07
N TRP A 101 19.39 -0.69 -14.80
CA TRP A 101 20.52 0.19 -15.08
C TRP A 101 21.07 0.84 -13.79
N VAL A 102 20.19 1.43 -12.97
CA VAL A 102 20.56 2.05 -11.68
C VAL A 102 21.17 1.01 -10.74
N THR A 103 20.56 -0.18 -10.64
CA THR A 103 21.07 -1.25 -9.76
C THR A 103 22.44 -1.76 -10.20
N THR A 104 22.65 -1.94 -11.51
CA THR A 104 23.92 -2.46 -12.05
C THR A 104 25.08 -1.48 -11.85
N ARG A 105 24.83 -0.18 -12.04
CA ARG A 105 25.87 0.85 -11.88
C ARG A 105 26.16 1.23 -10.44
N ARG A 106 25.41 0.71 -9.46
CA ARG A 106 25.51 1.02 -8.01
C ARG A 106 25.65 2.54 -7.75
N THR A 107 25.02 3.35 -8.60
CA THR A 107 25.15 4.81 -8.56
C THR A 107 23.98 5.37 -7.76
N SER A 108 24.15 6.55 -7.13
CA SER A 108 23.01 7.33 -6.65
C SER A 108 22.12 7.69 -7.85
N PRO A 109 20.79 7.58 -7.79
CA PRO A 109 19.94 7.39 -6.61
C PRO A 109 19.71 5.92 -6.19
N GLU A 110 19.21 5.72 -4.96
CA GLU A 110 18.81 4.42 -4.45
C GLU A 110 17.56 3.92 -5.20
N PRO A 111 17.63 2.77 -5.90
CA PRO A 111 16.56 2.32 -6.79
C PRO A 111 15.29 2.03 -6.00
N VAL A 112 14.15 2.50 -6.51
CA VAL A 112 12.83 2.23 -5.91
C VAL A 112 12.59 0.73 -5.79
N PHE A 113 13.04 -0.04 -6.78
CA PHE A 113 12.90 -1.48 -6.79
C PHE A 113 14.27 -2.16 -6.96
N PRO A 114 14.90 -2.60 -5.86
CA PRO A 114 16.22 -3.22 -5.91
C PRO A 114 16.21 -4.52 -6.71
N TRP A 115 16.99 -4.59 -7.80
CA TRP A 115 16.99 -5.76 -8.69
C TRP A 115 17.36 -7.09 -8.01
N ARG A 116 18.13 -7.02 -6.92
CA ARG A 116 18.49 -8.16 -6.05
C ARG A 116 17.28 -8.91 -5.47
N LEU A 117 16.09 -8.31 -5.49
CA LEU A 117 14.84 -8.92 -5.04
C LEU A 117 14.29 -9.94 -6.05
N ILE A 118 14.53 -9.72 -7.34
CA ILE A 118 14.10 -10.64 -8.42
C ILE A 118 15.10 -11.78 -8.61
N GLN A 119 16.38 -11.56 -8.30
CA GLN A 119 17.44 -12.55 -8.49
C GLN A 119 17.34 -13.76 -7.55
N ASP A 120 16.81 -13.56 -6.34
CA ASP A 120 16.64 -14.64 -5.37
C ASP A 120 15.18 -15.13 -5.38
N ARG A 121 14.97 -16.39 -5.78
CA ARG A 121 13.65 -17.03 -5.83
C ARG A 121 12.93 -16.97 -4.48
N ARG A 122 13.66 -17.02 -3.36
CA ARG A 122 13.05 -16.94 -2.02
C ARG A 122 12.50 -15.55 -1.76
N ARG A 123 13.25 -14.50 -2.10
CA ARG A 123 12.81 -13.10 -1.95
C ARG A 123 11.66 -12.78 -2.89
N LEU A 124 11.76 -13.22 -4.15
CA LEU A 124 10.68 -13.07 -5.11
C LEU A 124 9.41 -13.78 -4.62
N GLY A 125 9.53 -15.01 -4.10
CA GLY A 125 8.42 -15.74 -3.51
C GLY A 125 7.77 -14.99 -2.34
N MET A 126 8.56 -14.41 -1.44
CA MET A 126 8.05 -13.59 -0.34
C MET A 126 7.32 -12.33 -0.84
N ILE A 127 7.86 -11.65 -1.85
CA ILE A 127 7.24 -10.45 -2.44
C ILE A 127 5.91 -10.80 -3.11
N VAL A 128 5.89 -11.86 -3.93
CA VAL A 128 4.68 -12.34 -4.59
C VAL A 128 3.64 -12.77 -3.55
N ASN A 129 4.05 -13.52 -2.53
CA ASN A 129 3.17 -13.92 -1.44
C ASN A 129 2.56 -12.70 -0.72
N THR A 130 3.38 -11.70 -0.40
CA THR A 130 2.93 -10.47 0.28
C THR A 130 1.97 -9.67 -0.61
N PHE A 131 2.26 -9.57 -1.92
CA PHE A 131 1.39 -8.93 -2.89
C PHE A 131 0.03 -9.63 -3.02
N LEU A 132 0.03 -10.96 -3.13
CA LEU A 132 -1.20 -11.75 -3.21
C LEU A 132 -2.02 -11.64 -1.92
N ALA A 133 -1.37 -11.73 -0.75
CA ALA A 133 -2.03 -11.55 0.54
C ALA A 133 -2.66 -10.15 0.66
N GLY A 134 -1.93 -9.11 0.26
CA GLY A 134 -2.45 -7.73 0.22
C GLY A 134 -3.62 -7.57 -0.75
N THR A 135 -3.60 -8.26 -1.89
CA THR A 135 -4.70 -8.25 -2.87
C THR A 135 -5.96 -8.86 -2.27
N VAL A 136 -5.86 -10.03 -1.63
CA VAL A 136 -6.98 -10.68 -0.93
C VAL A 136 -7.52 -9.76 0.17
N GLN A 137 -6.64 -9.14 0.95
CA GLN A 137 -7.02 -8.21 2.00
C GLN A 137 -7.78 -7.00 1.45
N PHE A 138 -7.32 -6.39 0.35
CA PHE A 138 -8.00 -5.25 -0.27
C PHE A 138 -9.39 -5.64 -0.78
N VAL A 139 -9.52 -6.82 -1.41
CA VAL A 139 -10.82 -7.34 -1.85
C VAL A 139 -11.76 -7.55 -0.66
N CYS A 140 -11.28 -8.13 0.45
CA CYS A 140 -12.08 -8.28 1.66
C CYS A 140 -12.56 -6.92 2.21
N ILE A 141 -11.66 -5.94 2.29
CA ILE A 141 -11.97 -4.60 2.80
C ILE A 141 -13.05 -3.91 1.94
N ALA A 142 -13.03 -4.09 0.62
CA ALA A 142 -14.02 -3.51 -0.27
C ALA A 142 -15.34 -4.29 -0.29
N GLN A 143 -15.29 -5.62 -0.41
CA GLN A 143 -16.46 -6.47 -0.64
C GLN A 143 -17.27 -6.74 0.63
N ILE A 144 -16.63 -6.82 1.81
CA ILE A 144 -17.34 -7.12 3.06
C ILE A 144 -18.38 -6.03 3.41
N PRO A 145 -18.03 -4.73 3.45
CA PRO A 145 -19.01 -3.68 3.73
C PRO A 145 -20.09 -3.60 2.67
N GLN A 146 -19.71 -3.73 1.38
CA GLN A 146 -20.64 -3.69 0.27
C GLN A 146 -21.69 -4.81 0.40
N ARG A 147 -21.27 -6.04 0.68
CA ARG A 147 -22.19 -7.17 0.92
C ARG A 147 -23.08 -6.94 2.13
N PHE A 148 -22.57 -6.36 3.21
CA PHE A 148 -23.37 -6.03 4.39
C PHE A 148 -24.48 -5.03 4.07
N VAL A 149 -24.16 -3.96 3.35
CA VAL A 149 -25.16 -2.94 3.00
C VAL A 149 -26.16 -3.47 1.95
N THR A 150 -25.69 -4.18 0.92
CA THR A 150 -26.54 -4.57 -0.21
C THR A 150 -27.36 -5.85 0.01
N VAL A 151 -26.82 -6.82 0.76
CA VAL A 151 -27.48 -8.14 0.94
C VAL A 151 -28.11 -8.28 2.32
N ASN A 152 -27.52 -7.67 3.35
CA ASN A 152 -27.99 -7.82 4.72
C ASN A 152 -28.77 -6.61 5.23
N ASP A 153 -29.00 -5.61 4.37
CA ASP A 153 -29.72 -4.36 4.67
C ASP A 153 -29.26 -3.67 5.96
N VAL A 154 -27.98 -3.84 6.33
CA VAL A 154 -27.44 -3.17 7.51
C VAL A 154 -27.01 -1.76 7.15
N SER A 155 -27.14 -0.84 8.12
CA SER A 155 -26.68 0.53 7.93
C SER A 155 -25.18 0.58 7.59
N PRO A 156 -24.72 1.54 6.76
CA PRO A 156 -23.31 1.71 6.43
C PRO A 156 -22.40 1.84 7.66
N LEU A 157 -22.90 2.48 8.72
CA LEU A 157 -22.18 2.60 9.99
C LEU A 157 -21.96 1.23 10.66
N SER A 158 -22.97 0.37 10.68
CA SER A 158 -22.85 -0.98 11.24
C SER A 158 -21.89 -1.84 10.43
N ALA A 159 -21.94 -1.74 9.10
CA ALA A 159 -21.00 -2.41 8.20
C ALA A 159 -19.54 -1.96 8.45
N ALA A 160 -19.33 -0.66 8.64
CA ALA A 160 -18.01 -0.10 8.95
C ALA A 160 -17.45 -0.58 10.31
N LEU A 161 -18.29 -0.67 11.35
CA LEU A 161 -17.88 -1.21 12.66
C LEU A 161 -17.45 -2.68 12.57
N ARG A 162 -18.16 -3.48 11.77
CA ARG A 162 -17.79 -4.89 11.52
C ARG A 162 -16.48 -5.00 10.74
N LEU A 163 -16.24 -4.09 9.79
CA LEU A 163 -14.96 -4.00 9.09
C LEU A 163 -13.82 -3.58 10.04
N LEU A 164 -14.06 -2.67 10.98
CA LEU A 164 -13.07 -2.28 11.98
C LEU A 164 -12.64 -3.47 12.85
N ALA A 165 -13.62 -4.29 13.28
CA ALA A 165 -13.33 -5.52 14.02
C ALA A 165 -12.50 -6.51 13.18
N PHE A 166 -12.79 -6.64 11.88
CA PHE A 166 -11.98 -7.44 10.96
C PHE A 166 -10.53 -6.93 10.87
N GLY A 167 -10.33 -5.61 10.74
CA GLY A 167 -9.00 -5.00 10.71
C GLY A 167 -8.21 -5.19 12.01
N ALA A 168 -8.88 -5.13 13.16
CA ALA A 168 -8.26 -5.33 14.47
C ALA A 168 -7.72 -6.77 14.69
N MET A 169 -8.29 -7.77 14.00
CA MET A 169 -7.82 -9.16 14.11
C MET A 169 -6.49 -9.43 13.40
N ILE A 170 -6.13 -8.60 12.41
CA ILE A 170 -4.89 -8.75 11.63
C ILE A 170 -3.63 -8.67 12.52
N PRO A 171 -3.44 -7.63 13.36
CA PRO A 171 -2.27 -7.58 14.24
C PRO A 171 -2.27 -8.66 15.33
N VAL A 172 -3.44 -9.14 15.78
CA VAL A 172 -3.51 -10.23 16.78
C VAL A 172 -2.92 -11.53 16.24
N GLY A 173 -3.14 -11.84 14.95
CA GLY A 173 -2.54 -13.01 14.31
C GLY A 173 -1.03 -12.90 14.06
N ILE A 174 -0.47 -11.69 14.07
CA ILE A 174 0.96 -11.43 13.86
C ILE A 174 1.74 -11.40 15.18
N CYS A 175 1.05 -11.33 16.32
CA CYS A 175 1.69 -11.38 17.63
C CYS A 175 2.50 -12.68 17.73
N PRO A 176 3.84 -12.62 17.75
CA PRO A 176 4.65 -13.81 17.88
C PRO A 176 4.27 -14.44 19.20
N ARG A 177 3.86 -15.71 19.18
CA ARG A 177 3.79 -16.47 20.41
C ARG A 177 5.21 -16.46 20.96
N LEU A 178 5.44 -15.69 22.04
CA LEU A 178 6.68 -15.69 22.79
C LEU A 178 6.74 -17.05 23.49
N GLU A 179 7.08 -18.08 22.72
CA GLU A 179 7.44 -19.39 23.25
C GLU A 179 8.90 -19.26 23.71
N HIS A 180 9.07 -19.36 25.02
CA HIS A 180 10.35 -19.49 25.70
C HIS A 180 11.04 -20.81 25.35
#